data_AF-W1VMX0-F1
#
_entry.id   AF-W1VMX0-F1
#
_cell.length_a   1.000
_cell.length_b   1.000
_cell.length_c   1.000
_cell.angle_alpha   90.00
_cell.angle_beta   90.00
_cell.angle_gamma   90.00
#
_symmetry.space_group_name_H-M   'P 1'
#
loop_
_entity.id
_entity.type
_entity.pdbx_description
1 polymer ?
#
loop_
_entity_poly.entity_id
_entity_poly.type
_entity_poly.pdbx_seq_one_letter_code
_entity_poly.pdbx_strand_id
1 'polypeptide(L)'
;MTTTPHQPAQAHPSSQADPAAALPPLPETPAWLDEVEGEQALEWVRERNEATRATYEDAPGFEQLRADIEEILDSADKIPGVALAAGKLYNFWTDAEHPRGLWRRTTWESYRAGAPQAGGTTQ
;
A
#
# COMPACT_ATOMS: atom_id res chain seq x y z
N MET A 1 -54.36 -16.94 1.45
CA MET A 1 -53.42 -16.96 0.32
C MET A 1 -53.76 -15.77 -0.56
N THR A 2 -53.01 -14.68 -0.42
CA THR A 2 -53.30 -13.41 -1.11
C THR A 2 -52.12 -13.14 -2.03
N THR A 3 -52.32 -13.32 -3.32
CA THR A 3 -51.29 -13.12 -4.34
C THR A 3 -51.28 -11.65 -4.75
N THR A 4 -50.18 -10.96 -4.44
CA THR A 4 -49.86 -9.62 -4.94
C THR A 4 -49.64 -9.68 -6.46
N PRO A 5 -50.25 -8.79 -7.28
CA PRO A 5 -49.93 -8.72 -8.69
C PRO A 5 -48.57 -8.02 -8.88
N HIS A 6 -47.74 -8.60 -9.75
CA HIS A 6 -46.43 -8.06 -10.14
C HIS A 6 -46.61 -6.91 -11.14
N GLN A 7 -46.13 -5.73 -10.80
CA GLN A 7 -46.13 -4.55 -11.66
C GLN A 7 -44.95 -4.61 -12.66
N PRO A 8 -45.14 -4.42 -13.97
CA PRO A 8 -44.03 -4.40 -14.91
C PRO A 8 -43.13 -3.18 -14.68
N ALA A 9 -41.82 -3.39 -14.80
CA ALA A 9 -40.80 -2.36 -14.67
C ALA A 9 -40.98 -1.28 -15.74
N GLN A 10 -41.16 -0.03 -15.30
CA GLN A 10 -41.08 1.13 -16.17
C GLN A 10 -39.61 1.37 -16.55
N ALA A 11 -39.30 1.46 -17.83
CA ALA A 11 -37.98 1.90 -18.29
C ALA A 11 -37.84 3.40 -18.02
N HIS A 12 -37.06 3.75 -17.00
CA HIS A 12 -36.61 5.13 -16.81
C HIS A 12 -35.54 5.43 -17.88
N PRO A 13 -35.64 6.53 -18.65
CA PRO A 13 -34.55 6.92 -19.54
C PRO A 13 -33.32 7.27 -18.69
N SER A 14 -32.26 6.48 -18.83
CA SER A 14 -30.94 6.78 -18.28
C SER A 14 -30.33 7.98 -19.02
N SER A 15 -30.68 9.20 -18.61
CA SER A 15 -29.87 10.37 -18.93
C SER A 15 -28.84 10.56 -17.81
N GLN A 16 -27.82 9.70 -17.78
CA GLN A 16 -26.60 10.03 -17.02
C GLN A 16 -25.85 11.09 -17.83
N ALA A 17 -26.03 12.35 -17.46
CA ALA A 17 -25.02 13.35 -17.78
C ALA A 17 -23.74 12.94 -17.06
N ASP A 18 -22.63 12.90 -17.79
CA ASP A 18 -21.32 12.58 -17.25
C ASP A 18 -20.94 13.67 -16.23
N PRO A 19 -20.81 13.38 -14.92
CA PRO A 19 -20.45 14.39 -13.93
C PRO A 19 -19.04 14.96 -14.18
N ALA A 20 -18.22 14.29 -15.00
CA ALA A 20 -16.95 14.78 -15.50
C ALA A 20 -17.09 16.00 -16.43
N ALA A 21 -18.24 16.21 -17.07
CA ALA A 21 -18.46 17.33 -17.98
C ALA A 21 -18.58 18.70 -17.27
N ALA A 22 -18.70 18.70 -15.93
CA ALA A 22 -18.92 19.91 -15.14
C ALA A 22 -17.66 20.44 -14.42
N LEU A 23 -16.53 19.72 -14.48
CA LEU A 23 -15.27 20.19 -13.88
C LEU A 23 -14.45 20.97 -14.92
N PRO A 24 -13.77 22.07 -14.53
CA PRO A 24 -12.82 22.72 -15.41
C PRO A 24 -11.73 21.71 -15.81
N PRO A 25 -11.18 21.81 -17.03
CA PRO A 25 -10.07 20.96 -17.44
C PRO A 25 -8.90 21.14 -16.48
N LEU A 26 -8.24 20.04 -16.13
CA LEU A 26 -7.00 20.08 -15.37
C LEU A 26 -5.93 20.80 -16.19
N PRO A 27 -4.97 21.48 -15.53
CA PRO A 27 -3.84 22.06 -16.25
C PRO A 27 -3.07 20.98 -17.01
N GLU A 28 -2.57 21.35 -18.18
CA GLU A 28 -1.68 20.50 -18.98
C GLU A 28 -0.44 20.11 -18.17
N THR A 29 -0.10 18.83 -18.18
CA THR A 29 1.10 18.34 -17.50
C THR A 29 2.33 18.61 -18.37
N PRO A 30 3.38 19.27 -17.87
CA PRO A 30 4.59 19.48 -18.65
C PRO A 30 5.26 18.16 -19.06
N ALA A 31 5.60 18.01 -20.35
CA ALA A 31 6.18 16.78 -20.89
C ALA A 31 7.53 16.38 -20.26
N TRP A 32 8.28 17.31 -19.69
CA TRP A 32 9.55 16.99 -19.00
C TRP A 32 9.35 16.15 -17.73
N LEU A 33 8.13 16.09 -17.18
CA LEU A 33 7.81 15.16 -16.09
C LEU A 33 7.76 13.70 -16.55
N ASP A 34 7.67 13.42 -17.85
CA ASP A 34 7.73 12.06 -18.39
C ASP A 34 9.17 11.52 -18.39
N GLU A 35 10.17 12.41 -18.38
CA GLU A 35 11.58 12.07 -18.24
C GLU A 35 11.93 11.89 -16.75
N VAL A 36 11.60 10.72 -16.19
CA VAL A 36 11.69 10.46 -14.73
C VAL A 36 13.10 10.61 -14.13
N GLU A 37 14.15 10.44 -14.94
CA GLU A 37 15.56 10.66 -14.55
C GLU A 37 16.12 12.00 -15.08
N GLY A 38 15.28 12.81 -15.73
CA GLY A 38 15.66 14.10 -16.29
C GLY A 38 15.98 15.11 -15.20
N GLU A 39 16.99 15.96 -15.44
CA GLU A 39 17.47 16.93 -14.46
C GLU A 39 16.36 17.87 -13.96
N GLN A 40 15.53 18.37 -14.88
CA GLN A 40 14.40 19.24 -14.57
C GLN A 40 13.33 18.52 -13.71
N ALA A 41 13.06 17.24 -14.01
CA ALA A 41 12.14 16.41 -13.23
C ALA A 41 12.62 16.23 -11.79
N LEU A 42 13.89 15.87 -11.64
CA LEU A 42 14.52 15.63 -10.34
C LEU A 42 14.68 16.92 -9.53
N GLU A 43 14.94 18.06 -10.16
CA GLU A 43 14.97 19.36 -9.48
C GLU A 43 13.59 19.75 -8.94
N TRP A 44 12.56 19.65 -9.77
CA TRP A 44 11.20 19.92 -9.35
C TRP A 44 10.76 19.02 -8.19
N VAL A 45 11.06 17.72 -8.25
CA VAL A 45 10.76 16.78 -7.15
C VAL A 45 11.47 17.19 -5.85
N ARG A 46 12.75 17.58 -5.94
CA ARG A 46 13.51 18.04 -4.75
C ARG A 46 12.85 19.25 -4.10
N GLU A 47 12.50 20.28 -4.87
CA GLU A 47 11.84 21.49 -4.36
C GLU A 47 10.51 21.17 -3.67
N ARG A 48 9.69 20.30 -4.27
CA ARG A 48 8.38 19.91 -3.69
C ARG A 48 8.53 19.05 -2.45
N ASN A 49 9.52 18.16 -2.42
CA ASN A 49 9.83 17.36 -1.25
C ASN A 49 10.32 18.25 -0.10
N GLU A 50 11.21 19.20 -0.35
CA GLU A 50 11.69 20.15 0.65
C GLU A 50 10.56 20.99 1.23
N ALA A 51 9.69 21.56 0.38
CA ALA A 51 8.53 22.32 0.82
C ALA A 51 7.57 21.49 1.69
N THR A 52 7.37 20.22 1.32
CA THR A 52 6.53 19.29 2.08
C THR A 52 7.16 18.97 3.43
N ARG A 53 8.45 18.63 3.46
CA ARG A 53 9.18 18.36 4.70
C ARG A 53 9.16 19.55 5.64
N ALA A 54 9.47 20.75 5.16
CA ALA A 54 9.40 21.97 5.95
C ALA A 54 7.99 22.25 6.53
N THR A 55 6.94 21.76 5.87
CA THR A 55 5.56 21.91 6.36
C THR A 55 5.21 20.92 7.47
N TYR A 56 5.76 19.70 7.42
CA TYR A 56 5.29 18.60 8.27
C TYR A 56 6.30 18.10 9.30
N GLU A 57 7.61 18.17 9.05
CA GLU A 57 8.64 17.64 9.97
C GLU A 57 8.66 18.40 11.30
N ASP A 58 8.37 19.71 11.29
CA ASP A 58 8.27 20.55 12.50
C ASP A 58 6.89 20.52 13.16
N ALA A 59 5.94 19.75 12.61
CA ALA A 59 4.59 19.68 13.17
C ALA A 59 4.60 19.01 14.56
N PRO A 60 3.84 19.53 15.54
CA PRO A 60 3.76 18.93 16.86
C PRO A 60 3.34 17.45 16.77
N GLY A 61 4.17 16.57 17.34
CA GLY A 61 3.91 15.13 17.37
C GLY A 61 4.42 14.35 16.15
N PHE A 62 5.03 14.99 15.14
CA PHE A 62 5.60 14.30 13.98
C PHE A 62 6.62 13.23 14.40
N GLU A 63 7.63 13.61 15.19
CA GLU A 63 8.68 12.67 15.63
C GLU A 63 8.15 11.53 16.50
N GLN A 64 7.15 11.80 17.35
CA GLN A 64 6.52 10.74 18.15
C GLN A 64 5.78 9.75 17.25
N LEU A 65 4.98 10.25 16.31
CA LEU A 65 4.25 9.41 15.37
C LEU A 65 5.21 8.58 14.50
N ARG A 66 6.31 9.18 14.04
CA ARG A 66 7.37 8.48 13.31
C ARG A 66 7.93 7.32 14.12
N ALA A 67 8.31 7.58 15.37
CA ALA A 67 8.86 6.57 16.26
C ALA A 67 7.87 5.44 16.57
N ASP A 68 6.60 5.77 16.85
CA ASP A 68 5.55 4.79 17.14
C ASP A 68 5.32 3.85 15.94
N ILE A 69 5.30 4.41 14.73
CA ILE A 69 5.17 3.62 13.49
C ILE A 69 6.40 2.74 13.28
N GLU A 70 7.60 3.27 13.49
CA GLU A 70 8.86 2.54 13.35
C GLU A 70 8.92 1.35 14.33
N GLU A 71 8.55 1.55 15.60
CA GLU A 71 8.45 0.49 16.60
C GLU A 71 7.50 -0.63 16.18
N ILE A 72 6.31 -0.27 15.65
CA ILE A 72 5.33 -1.27 15.18
C ILE A 72 5.86 -2.03 13.95
N LEU A 73 6.52 -1.34 13.01
CA LEU A 73 7.04 -1.94 11.79
C LEU A 73 8.21 -2.88 12.08
N ASP A 74 9.06 -2.53 13.04
CA ASP A 74 10.25 -3.32 13.42
C ASP A 74 9.97 -4.36 14.51
N SER A 75 8.76 -4.37 15.08
CA SER A 75 8.36 -5.32 16.11
C SER A 75 8.52 -6.77 15.65
N ALA A 76 9.23 -7.56 16.47
CA ALA A 76 9.38 -9.00 16.31
C ALA A 76 8.04 -9.77 16.52
N ASP A 77 7.05 -9.14 17.15
CA ASP A 77 5.73 -9.72 17.41
C ASP A 77 4.78 -9.60 16.22
N LYS A 78 5.22 -8.96 15.12
CA LYS A 78 4.42 -8.83 13.89
C LYS A 78 4.05 -10.19 13.31
N ILE A 79 2.76 -10.40 13.05
CA ILE A 79 2.24 -11.66 12.51
C ILE A 79 2.71 -11.81 11.05
N PRO A 80 3.47 -12.86 10.70
CA PRO A 80 3.92 -13.06 9.34
C PRO A 80 2.76 -13.44 8.41
N GLY A 81 2.44 -12.59 7.44
CA GLY A 81 1.53 -12.97 6.35
C GLY A 81 2.17 -14.06 5.48
N VAL A 82 1.54 -15.23 5.37
CA VAL A 82 2.07 -16.38 4.63
C VAL A 82 1.22 -16.75 3.41
N ALA A 83 1.88 -17.14 2.33
CA ALA A 83 1.25 -17.81 1.18
C ALA A 83 1.57 -19.31 1.19
N LEU A 84 0.57 -20.16 0.92
CA LEU A 84 0.76 -21.60 0.79
C LEU A 84 1.04 -21.97 -0.68
N ALA A 85 2.19 -22.58 -0.93
CA ALA A 85 2.55 -23.11 -2.24
C ALA A 85 3.36 -24.40 -2.10
N ALA A 86 3.09 -25.41 -2.92
CA ALA A 86 3.81 -26.70 -2.92
C ALA A 86 4.00 -27.32 -1.51
N GLY A 87 2.97 -27.21 -0.65
CA GLY A 87 2.99 -27.75 0.71
C GLY A 87 3.86 -26.98 1.72
N LYS A 88 4.36 -25.79 1.38
CA LYS A 88 5.14 -24.92 2.27
C LYS A 88 4.52 -23.53 2.37
N LEU A 89 4.80 -22.86 3.48
CA LEU A 89 4.40 -21.48 3.73
C LEU A 89 5.56 -20.56 3.37
N TYR A 90 5.28 -19.49 2.65
CA TYR A 90 6.25 -18.49 2.22
C TYR A 90 5.88 -17.13 2.77
N ASN A 91 6.88 -16.38 3.21
CA ASN A 91 6.71 -15.04 3.75
C ASN A 91 7.89 -14.15 3.33
N PHE A 92 7.59 -12.87 3.09
CA PHE A 92 8.59 -11.82 3.00
C PHE A 92 8.59 -11.03 4.31
N TRP A 93 9.76 -10.89 4.91
CA TRP A 93 9.91 -10.30 6.24
C TRP A 93 10.85 -9.12 6.23
N THR A 94 10.40 -7.98 6.74
CA THR A 94 11.20 -6.76 6.93
C THR A 94 11.19 -6.38 8.40
N ASP A 95 12.36 -6.01 8.91
CA ASP A 95 12.62 -5.49 10.26
C ASP A 95 13.81 -4.52 10.20
N ALA A 96 14.19 -3.95 11.34
CA ALA A 96 15.32 -3.02 11.47
C ALA A 96 16.66 -3.62 10.96
N GLU A 97 16.88 -4.92 11.13
CA GLU A 97 18.11 -5.60 10.68
C GLU A 97 18.08 -5.92 9.18
N HIS A 98 16.87 -6.11 8.62
CA HIS A 98 16.62 -6.48 7.23
C HIS A 98 15.67 -5.48 6.55
N PRO A 99 16.08 -4.22 6.33
CA PRO A 99 15.21 -3.19 5.75
C PRO A 99 14.84 -3.48 4.28
N ARG A 100 15.68 -4.25 3.56
CA ARG A 100 15.38 -4.75 2.21
C ARG A 100 14.58 -6.06 2.20
N GLY A 101 14.29 -6.58 3.38
CA GLY A 101 13.54 -7.79 3.63
C GLY A 101 14.28 -9.11 3.38
N LEU A 102 13.68 -10.19 3.88
CA LEU A 102 14.10 -11.57 3.76
C LEU A 102 12.98 -12.41 3.16
N TRP A 103 13.30 -13.19 2.14
CA TRP A 103 12.40 -14.22 1.65
C TRP A 103 12.57 -15.51 2.48
N ARG A 104 11.51 -15.90 3.17
CA ARG A 104 11.51 -17.01 4.16
C ARG A 104 10.52 -18.10 3.72
N ARG A 105 10.78 -19.34 4.12
CA ARG A 105 9.87 -20.49 3.95
C ARG A 105 9.78 -21.33 5.22
N THR A 106 8.63 -21.89 5.52
CA THR A 106 8.40 -22.76 6.68
C THR A 106 7.33 -23.83 6.43
N THR A 107 7.07 -24.70 7.41
CA THR A 107 5.99 -25.67 7.43
C THR A 107 4.83 -25.18 8.30
N TRP A 108 3.64 -25.77 8.14
CA TRP A 108 2.49 -25.50 9.00
C TRP A 108 2.76 -25.80 10.48
N GLU A 109 3.52 -26.85 10.77
CA GLU A 109 3.88 -27.23 12.13
C GLU A 109 4.72 -26.15 12.82
N SER A 110 5.80 -25.70 12.16
CA SER A 110 6.65 -24.62 12.69
C SER A 110 5.89 -23.31 12.78
N TYR A 111 5.04 -22.98 11.80
CA TYR A 111 4.24 -21.76 11.83
C TYR A 111 3.26 -21.73 13.02
N ARG A 112 2.60 -22.86 13.33
CA ARG A 112 1.69 -22.97 14.48
C ARG A 112 2.40 -22.92 15.83
N ALA A 113 3.68 -23.27 15.88
CA ALA A 113 4.49 -23.21 17.09
C ALA A 113 4.95 -21.79 17.46
N GLY A 114 4.53 -20.75 16.72
CA GLY A 114 4.74 -19.35 17.09
C GLY A 114 6.04 -18.72 16.58
N ALA A 115 6.89 -19.49 15.91
CA ALA A 115 8.06 -18.95 15.23
C ALA A 115 8.36 -19.80 13.98
N PRO A 116 8.44 -19.22 12.77
CA PRO A 116 9.07 -19.91 11.66
C PRO A 116 10.53 -20.14 12.07
N GLN A 117 10.88 -21.38 12.39
CA GLN A 117 12.27 -21.76 12.58
C GLN A 117 12.96 -21.46 11.25
N ALA A 118 14.00 -20.63 11.30
CA ALA A 118 14.96 -20.50 10.22
C ALA A 118 15.72 -21.83 10.11
N GLY A 119 15.04 -22.87 9.62
CA GLY A 119 15.62 -24.13 9.26
C GLY A 119 16.47 -23.90 8.03
N GLY A 120 17.75 -23.59 8.25
CA GLY A 120 18.76 -23.51 7.22
C GLY A 120 18.71 -24.78 6.36
N THR A 121 18.57 -24.59 5.06
CA THR A 121 19.33 -25.28 4.01
C THR A 121 18.98 -24.55 2.73
N THR A 122 19.90 -23.66 2.35
CA THR A 122 20.14 -23.33 0.95
C THR A 122 20.59 -24.63 0.26
N GLN A 123 19.75 -25.15 -0.62
CA GLN A 123 20.13 -25.91 -1.80
C GLN A 123 19.24 -25.44 -2.94
#